data_AF-A0A969VMP9-F1
#
_entry.id   AF-A0A969VMP9-F1
#
_cell.length_a   1.000
_cell.length_b   1.000
_cell.length_c   1.000
_cell.angle_alpha   90.00
_cell.angle_beta   90.00
_cell.angle_gamma   90.00
#
_symmetry.space_group_name_H-M   'P 1'
#
loop_
_entity.id
_entity.type
_entity.pdbx_description
1 polymer ?
#
loop_
_entity_poly.entity_id
_entity_poly.type
_entity_poly.pdbx_seq_one_letter_code
_entity_poly.pdbx_strand_id
1 'polypeptide(L)'
;MTAHAVHDDAPDAETGAQALRTAVEGRFACGAHGAGVMARQGSFWGYELPSGQGGGLRQCGDVIVAAFVVANSLGLIVDRNGGCISAEHLPPGQATIAAQAARLPLDRTNQTLNPANTTISVIVTNAILPLSALQRLAVQTHSSMGRAIQPFACPFDGDTLFATSTNAVPLEGLDEAELGWLAGEAMWDALLSVV
;
A
#
# COMPACT_ATOMS: atom_id res chain seq x y z
N MET A 1 2.53 -31.45 11.45
CA MET A 1 3.15 -30.22 10.92
C MET A 1 3.27 -30.41 9.42
N THR A 2 2.16 -30.20 8.71
CA THR A 2 2.11 -30.36 7.25
C THR A 2 2.69 -29.11 6.62
N ALA A 3 3.82 -29.26 5.93
CA ALA A 3 4.39 -28.21 5.10
C ALA A 3 3.30 -27.72 4.14
N HIS A 4 2.96 -26.44 4.20
CA HIS A 4 2.14 -25.81 3.17
C HIS A 4 2.90 -25.95 1.85
N ALA A 5 2.27 -26.59 0.86
CA ALA A 5 2.83 -26.71 -0.46
C ALA A 5 3.11 -25.29 -1.00
N VAL A 6 4.37 -24.99 -1.30
CA VAL A 6 4.72 -23.87 -2.16
C VAL A 6 4.07 -24.18 -3.50
N HIS A 7 3.12 -23.36 -3.93
CA HIS A 7 2.52 -23.49 -5.25
C HIS A 7 3.64 -23.46 -6.31
N ASP A 8 3.59 -24.35 -7.31
CA ASP A 8 4.58 -24.42 -8.41
C ASP A 8 4.71 -23.10 -9.21
N ASP A 9 3.81 -22.13 -8.99
CA ASP A 9 3.76 -20.82 -9.65
C ASP A 9 4.20 -19.63 -8.74
N ALA A 10 4.78 -19.90 -7.57
CA ALA A 10 5.26 -18.83 -6.68
C ALA A 10 6.52 -18.14 -7.25
N PRO A 11 6.70 -16.81 -7.05
CA PRO A 11 7.92 -16.12 -7.46
C PRO A 11 9.16 -16.77 -6.85
N ASP A 12 10.12 -17.09 -7.71
CA ASP A 12 11.38 -17.72 -7.35
C ASP A 12 12.58 -16.77 -7.57
N ALA A 13 13.79 -17.31 -7.40
CA ALA A 13 15.02 -16.53 -7.57
C ALA A 13 15.16 -15.97 -8.99
N GLU A 14 14.73 -16.72 -10.01
CA GLU A 14 14.83 -16.28 -11.41
C GLU A 14 13.82 -15.17 -11.72
N THR A 15 12.60 -15.28 -11.18
CA THR A 15 11.59 -14.23 -11.26
C THR A 15 12.10 -12.91 -10.66
N GLY A 16 12.76 -12.99 -9.49
CA GLY A 16 13.40 -11.83 -8.87
C GLY A 16 14.55 -11.25 -9.71
N ALA A 17 15.39 -12.11 -10.28
CA ALA A 17 16.48 -11.68 -11.15
C ALA A 17 15.97 -11.03 -12.44
N GLN A 18 14.88 -11.53 -13.01
CA GLN A 18 14.23 -10.94 -14.17
C GLN A 18 13.67 -9.55 -13.85
N ALA A 19 12.98 -9.40 -12.70
CA ALA A 19 12.45 -8.11 -12.26
C ALA A 19 13.56 -7.03 -12.22
N LEU A 20 14.74 -7.38 -11.68
CA LEU A 20 15.90 -6.50 -11.67
C LEU A 20 16.39 -6.15 -13.07
N ARG A 21 16.54 -7.14 -13.96
CA ARG A 21 17.02 -6.92 -15.34
C ARG A 21 16.08 -6.06 -16.18
N THR A 22 14.78 -6.09 -15.89
CA THR A 22 13.77 -5.32 -16.61
C THR A 22 13.47 -3.95 -15.98
N ALA A 23 14.11 -3.61 -14.86
CA ALA A 23 13.91 -2.32 -14.22
C ALA A 23 14.40 -1.18 -15.13
N VAL A 24 13.57 -0.16 -15.31
CA VAL A 24 13.88 1.02 -16.12
C VAL A 24 13.70 2.27 -15.27
N GLU A 25 14.67 3.18 -15.34
CA GLU A 25 14.63 4.46 -14.63
C GLU A 25 13.35 5.25 -14.95
N GLY A 26 12.76 5.84 -13.91
CA GLY A 26 11.58 6.68 -14.03
C GLY A 26 10.30 5.95 -14.47
N ARG A 27 10.30 4.61 -14.51
CA ARG A 27 9.13 3.81 -14.90
C ARG A 27 8.71 2.86 -13.79
N PHE A 28 7.42 2.90 -13.47
CA PHE A 28 6.76 1.95 -12.59
C PHE A 28 5.39 1.61 -13.17
N ALA A 29 5.12 0.32 -13.37
CA ALA A 29 3.84 -0.12 -13.91
C ALA A 29 2.85 -0.29 -12.76
N CYS A 30 1.74 0.46 -12.78
CA CYS A 30 0.67 0.34 -11.78
C CYS A 30 -0.40 -0.69 -12.20
N GLY A 31 -1.25 -1.12 -11.27
CA GLY A 31 -2.27 -2.16 -11.49
C GLY A 31 -1.75 -3.58 -11.27
N ALA A 32 -2.32 -4.54 -12.00
CA ALA A 32 -1.98 -5.96 -11.94
C ALA A 32 -0.65 -6.30 -12.65
N HIS A 33 0.45 -5.73 -12.15
CA HIS A 33 1.81 -5.97 -12.64
C HIS A 33 2.71 -6.46 -11.50
N GLY A 34 3.80 -7.16 -11.82
CA GLY A 34 4.81 -7.58 -10.85
C GLY A 34 4.23 -8.28 -9.62
N ALA A 35 4.50 -7.76 -8.43
CA ALA A 35 3.97 -8.29 -7.18
C ALA A 35 2.47 -8.04 -7.00
N GLY A 36 1.88 -7.10 -7.76
CA GLY A 36 0.46 -6.76 -7.74
C GLY A 36 -0.45 -7.67 -8.58
N VAL A 37 0.09 -8.60 -9.39
CA VAL A 37 -0.71 -9.40 -10.35
C VAL A 37 -1.91 -10.10 -9.70
N MET A 38 -1.75 -10.59 -8.47
CA MET A 38 -2.79 -11.33 -7.74
C MET A 38 -3.27 -10.60 -6.48
N ALA A 39 -2.91 -9.33 -6.30
CA ALA A 39 -3.30 -8.57 -5.12
C ALA A 39 -4.81 -8.32 -5.07
N ARG A 40 -5.39 -8.43 -3.87
CA ARG A 40 -6.83 -8.27 -3.61
C ARG A 40 -7.07 -7.31 -2.46
N GLN A 41 -8.30 -6.83 -2.32
CA GLN A 41 -8.71 -5.97 -1.21
C GLN A 41 -10.11 -6.31 -0.67
N GLY A 42 -10.35 -5.93 0.60
CA GLY A 42 -11.69 -5.83 1.17
C GLY A 42 -12.23 -7.11 1.84
N SER A 43 -11.37 -8.09 2.11
CA SER A 43 -11.78 -9.38 2.71
C SER A 43 -12.41 -9.22 4.09
N PHE A 44 -12.05 -8.18 4.85
CA PHE A 44 -12.74 -7.85 6.11
C PHE A 44 -14.23 -7.55 5.92
N TRP A 45 -14.58 -6.90 4.81
CA TRP A 45 -15.94 -6.48 4.45
C TRP A 45 -16.73 -7.54 3.67
N GLY A 46 -16.12 -8.71 3.46
CA GLY A 46 -16.70 -9.84 2.73
C GLY A 46 -16.49 -9.80 1.22
N TYR A 47 -15.46 -9.11 0.75
CA TYR A 47 -15.15 -8.98 -0.67
C TYR A 47 -13.76 -9.50 -1.02
N GLU A 48 -13.54 -9.77 -2.30
CA GLU A 48 -12.22 -10.12 -2.86
C GLU A 48 -12.00 -9.29 -4.14
N LEU A 49 -12.00 -7.96 -3.97
CA LEU A 49 -11.99 -7.02 -5.09
C LEU A 49 -10.59 -6.93 -5.73
N PRO A 50 -10.50 -6.58 -7.03
CA PRO A 50 -9.24 -6.29 -7.67
C PRO A 50 -8.43 -5.22 -6.92
N SER A 51 -7.11 -5.41 -6.90
CA SER A 51 -6.11 -4.46 -6.43
C SER A 51 -4.83 -4.68 -7.25
N GLY A 52 -3.71 -4.14 -6.78
CA GLY A 52 -2.45 -4.26 -7.51
C GLY A 52 -1.29 -3.58 -6.83
N GLN A 53 -0.33 -3.17 -7.64
CA GLN A 53 0.78 -2.32 -7.24
C GLN A 53 0.58 -0.89 -7.74
N GLY A 54 1.04 0.09 -6.97
CA GLY A 54 0.83 1.51 -7.24
C GLY A 54 2.05 2.34 -6.92
N GLY A 55 2.11 3.54 -7.53
CA GLY A 55 3.22 4.47 -7.41
C GLY A 55 2.72 5.91 -7.23
N GLY A 56 3.37 6.66 -6.35
CA GLY A 56 3.07 8.06 -6.08
C GLY A 56 4.36 8.86 -5.93
N LEU A 57 4.32 10.13 -6.34
CA LEU A 57 5.47 11.02 -6.24
C LEU A 57 5.01 12.41 -5.83
N ARG A 58 5.68 12.97 -4.83
CA ARG A 58 5.48 14.34 -4.35
C ARG A 58 6.83 15.03 -4.23
N GLN A 59 6.84 16.34 -4.44
CA GLN A 59 8.04 17.16 -4.40
C GLN A 59 7.76 18.50 -3.72
N CYS A 60 8.70 18.95 -2.89
CA CYS A 60 8.70 20.28 -2.29
C CYS A 60 10.14 20.84 -2.40
N GLY A 61 10.31 21.92 -3.18
CA GLY A 61 11.64 22.38 -3.54
C GLY A 61 12.45 21.26 -4.19
N ASP A 62 13.65 21.01 -3.69
CA ASP A 62 14.54 19.94 -4.16
C ASP A 62 14.28 18.58 -3.48
N VAL A 63 13.45 18.55 -2.43
CA VAL A 63 13.09 17.32 -1.73
C VAL A 63 12.01 16.58 -2.49
N ILE A 64 12.29 15.33 -2.84
CA ILE A 64 11.40 14.41 -3.54
C ILE A 64 11.07 13.26 -2.60
N VAL A 65 9.81 12.85 -2.61
CA VAL A 65 9.35 11.61 -1.98
C VAL A 65 8.59 10.78 -3.02
N ALA A 66 9.10 9.58 -3.28
CA ALA A 66 8.44 8.56 -4.09
C ALA A 66 7.92 7.45 -3.18
N ALA A 67 6.71 7.00 -3.44
CA ALA A 67 6.03 5.93 -2.73
C ALA A 67 5.66 4.82 -3.71
N PHE A 68 5.87 3.58 -3.30
CA PHE A 68 5.41 2.41 -4.04
C PHE A 68 4.76 1.42 -3.09
N VAL A 69 3.70 0.76 -3.54
CA VAL A 69 2.90 -0.14 -2.70
C VAL A 69 2.39 -1.31 -3.50
N VAL A 70 2.32 -2.48 -2.87
CA VAL A 70 1.55 -3.64 -3.31
C VAL A 70 0.44 -3.83 -2.28
N ALA A 71 -0.80 -3.63 -2.69
CA ALA A 71 -1.93 -3.59 -1.78
C ALA A 71 -2.75 -4.87 -1.85
N ASN A 72 -2.34 -5.90 -1.09
CA ASN A 72 -3.14 -7.09 -0.84
C ASN A 72 -3.85 -6.98 0.52
N SER A 73 -4.71 -5.97 0.69
CA SER A 73 -5.16 -5.51 2.00
C SER A 73 -6.40 -6.22 2.52
N LEU A 74 -6.43 -6.48 3.83
CA LEU A 74 -7.65 -6.91 4.52
C LEU A 74 -8.79 -5.87 4.37
N GLY A 75 -8.44 -4.59 4.48
CA GLY A 75 -9.36 -3.47 4.30
C GLY A 75 -9.66 -3.12 2.84
N LEU A 76 -10.64 -2.23 2.67
CA LEU A 76 -10.90 -1.56 1.40
C LEU A 76 -9.99 -0.33 1.28
N ILE A 77 -9.57 -0.05 0.05
CA ILE A 77 -8.82 1.13 -0.31
C ILE A 77 -9.80 2.25 -0.67
N VAL A 78 -9.58 3.43 -0.10
CA VAL A 78 -10.52 4.55 -0.15
C VAL A 78 -9.83 5.84 -0.63
N ASP A 79 -10.58 6.63 -1.37
CA ASP A 79 -10.21 7.99 -1.73
C ASP A 79 -10.30 8.94 -0.52
N ARG A 80 -9.83 10.17 -0.72
CA ARG A 80 -9.79 11.21 0.32
C ARG A 80 -11.18 11.68 0.77
N ASN A 81 -12.24 11.35 0.02
CA ASN A 81 -13.63 11.63 0.37
C ASN A 81 -14.33 10.42 1.02
N GLY A 82 -13.62 9.29 1.21
CA GLY A 82 -14.14 8.05 1.76
C GLY A 82 -14.88 7.16 0.76
N GLY A 83 -14.80 7.45 -0.54
CA GLY A 83 -15.25 6.56 -1.61
C GLY A 83 -14.30 5.37 -1.78
N CYS A 84 -14.82 4.16 -1.98
CA CYS A 84 -13.98 2.99 -2.24
C CYS A 84 -13.47 3.04 -3.68
N ILE A 85 -12.19 2.77 -3.92
CA ILE A 85 -11.59 2.91 -5.28
C ILE A 85 -12.10 1.88 -6.29
N SER A 86 -12.74 0.81 -5.81
CA SER A 86 -13.36 -0.25 -6.62
C SER A 86 -14.88 -0.27 -6.43
N ALA A 87 -15.49 0.92 -6.29
CA ALA A 87 -16.90 1.09 -6.00
C ALA A 87 -17.84 0.46 -7.05
N GLU A 88 -17.40 0.34 -8.30
CA GLU A 88 -18.13 -0.31 -9.39
C GLU A 88 -18.38 -1.81 -9.15
N HIS A 89 -17.59 -2.44 -8.28
CA HIS A 89 -17.76 -3.84 -7.89
C HIS A 89 -18.59 -4.00 -6.60
N LEU A 90 -19.02 -2.90 -5.99
CA LEU A 90 -19.76 -2.91 -4.73
C LEU A 90 -21.27 -2.85 -4.97
N PRO A 91 -22.08 -3.42 -4.05
CA PRO A 91 -23.54 -3.30 -4.14
C PRO A 91 -24.01 -1.83 -4.10
N PRO A 92 -25.18 -1.52 -4.68
CA PRO A 92 -25.77 -0.19 -4.61
C PRO A 92 -25.83 0.34 -3.17
N GLY A 93 -25.40 1.59 -2.99
CA GLY A 93 -25.37 2.26 -1.69
C GLY A 93 -24.18 1.86 -0.79
N GLN A 94 -23.27 0.99 -1.25
CA GLN A 94 -22.11 0.53 -0.46
C GLN A 94 -20.76 1.06 -0.99
N ALA A 95 -20.80 2.09 -1.85
CA ALA A 95 -19.62 2.66 -2.52
C ALA A 95 -18.68 3.48 -1.59
N THR A 96 -19.03 3.68 -0.32
CA THR A 96 -18.23 4.46 0.63
C THR A 96 -17.90 3.66 1.87
N ILE A 97 -16.76 3.98 2.50
CA ILE A 97 -16.36 3.30 3.74
C ILE A 97 -17.35 3.55 4.89
N ALA A 98 -18.01 4.73 4.90
CA ALA A 98 -19.06 5.03 5.85
C ALA A 98 -20.27 4.09 5.69
N ALA A 99 -20.67 3.79 4.44
CA ALA A 99 -21.73 2.83 4.16
C ALA A 99 -21.32 1.40 4.54
N GLN A 100 -20.04 1.05 4.36
CA GLN A 100 -19.50 -0.24 4.80
C GLN A 100 -19.54 -0.37 6.33
N ALA A 101 -19.11 0.66 7.05
CA ALA A 101 -19.12 0.69 8.52
C ALA A 101 -20.54 0.57 9.11
N ALA A 102 -21.56 1.10 8.43
CA ALA A 102 -22.96 0.97 8.85
C ALA A 102 -23.48 -0.48 8.83
N ARG A 103 -22.74 -1.42 8.24
CA ARG A 103 -23.06 -2.85 8.23
C ARG A 103 -22.54 -3.60 9.46
N LEU A 104 -21.82 -2.95 10.37
CA LEU A 104 -21.28 -3.60 11.56
C LEU A 104 -22.39 -3.89 12.60
N PRO A 105 -22.36 -5.05 13.29
CA PRO A 105 -21.42 -6.16 13.11
C PRO A 105 -21.67 -6.95 11.83
N LEU A 106 -20.60 -7.40 11.17
CA LEU A 106 -20.70 -8.15 9.93
C LEU A 106 -21.19 -9.58 10.17
N ASP A 107 -22.13 -10.06 9.35
CA ASP A 107 -22.47 -11.48 9.28
C ASP A 107 -21.37 -12.24 8.52
N ARG A 108 -20.65 -13.10 9.26
CA ARG A 108 -19.53 -13.91 8.76
C ARG A 108 -19.84 -15.40 8.71
N THR A 109 -21.11 -15.80 8.87
CA THR A 109 -21.53 -17.21 8.97
C THR A 109 -21.10 -18.07 7.78
N ASN A 110 -20.86 -17.48 6.60
CA ASN A 110 -20.39 -18.15 5.39
C ASN A 110 -19.10 -17.57 4.80
N GLN A 111 -18.32 -16.81 5.57
CA GLN A 111 -17.08 -16.20 5.08
C GLN A 111 -15.85 -16.96 5.55
N THR A 112 -15.12 -17.55 4.61
CA THR A 112 -13.70 -17.88 4.81
C THR A 112 -12.91 -16.59 4.72
N LEU A 113 -12.48 -16.04 5.86
CA LEU A 113 -11.46 -14.99 5.87
C LEU A 113 -10.18 -15.59 5.29
N ASN A 114 -9.66 -15.01 4.22
CA ASN A 114 -8.34 -15.36 3.72
C ASN A 114 -7.30 -14.86 4.75
N PRO A 115 -6.54 -15.74 5.42
CA PRO A 115 -5.63 -15.34 6.48
C PRO A 115 -4.31 -14.73 5.96
N ALA A 116 -4.19 -14.49 4.65
CA ALA A 116 -2.95 -14.06 3.99
C ALA A 116 -3.08 -12.70 3.30
N ASN A 117 -3.60 -11.69 4.00
CA ASN A 117 -3.56 -10.30 3.53
C ASN A 117 -2.24 -9.65 3.97
N THR A 118 -1.66 -8.79 3.13
CA THR A 118 -0.37 -8.11 3.37
C THR A 118 -0.26 -6.88 2.49
N THR A 119 -0.08 -5.69 3.07
CA THR A 119 0.33 -4.50 2.32
C THR A 119 1.84 -4.32 2.44
N ILE A 120 2.57 -4.38 1.32
CA ILE A 120 4.01 -4.17 1.30
C ILE A 120 4.30 -2.86 0.60
N SER A 121 5.07 -1.98 1.23
CA SER A 121 5.30 -0.63 0.70
C SER A 121 6.72 -0.15 0.91
N VAL A 122 7.12 0.83 0.10
CA VAL A 122 8.40 1.52 0.21
C VAL A 122 8.22 3.01 0.00
N ILE A 123 8.90 3.79 0.83
CA ILE A 123 9.13 5.23 0.63
C ILE A 123 10.61 5.42 0.29
N VAL A 124 10.87 6.17 -0.77
CA VAL A 124 12.19 6.63 -1.20
C VAL A 124 12.19 8.15 -1.16
N THR A 125 13.15 8.76 -0.47
CA THR A 125 13.40 10.19 -0.53
C THR A 125 14.84 10.49 -0.95
N ASN A 126 15.09 11.69 -1.46
CA ASN A 126 16.45 12.17 -1.70
C ASN A 126 17.01 13.00 -0.54
N ALA A 127 16.20 13.30 0.49
CA ALA A 127 16.61 14.11 1.64
C ALA A 127 17.66 13.41 2.50
N ILE A 128 18.71 14.12 2.90
CA ILE A 128 19.74 13.63 3.81
C ILE A 128 19.13 13.43 5.20
N LEU A 129 19.05 12.18 5.65
CA LEU A 129 18.41 11.82 6.92
C LEU A 129 19.25 10.81 7.70
N PRO A 130 19.38 10.97 9.04
CA PRO A 130 19.90 9.90 9.88
C PRO A 130 18.93 8.72 9.91
N LEU A 131 19.44 7.52 10.25
CA LEU A 131 18.63 6.29 10.34
C LEU A 131 17.41 6.44 11.26
N SER A 132 17.54 7.19 12.36
CA SER A 132 16.44 7.46 13.30
C SER A 132 15.30 8.25 12.66
N ALA A 133 15.62 9.24 11.81
CA ALA A 133 14.62 10.02 11.09
C ALA A 133 13.93 9.17 10.01
N LEU A 134 14.68 8.30 9.30
CA LEU A 134 14.10 7.33 8.37
C LEU A 134 13.16 6.34 9.06
N GLN A 135 13.53 5.83 10.23
CA GLN A 135 12.65 4.97 11.04
C GLN A 135 11.38 5.70 11.47
N ARG A 136 11.49 6.97 11.88
CA ARG A 136 10.32 7.79 12.23
C ARG A 136 9.43 8.05 11.03
N LEU A 137 10.02 8.39 9.88
CA LEU A 137 9.32 8.58 8.60
C LEU A 137 8.55 7.32 8.21
N ALA A 138 9.16 6.14 8.38
CA ALA A 138 8.51 4.87 8.11
C ALA A 138 7.27 4.67 8.99
N VAL A 139 7.40 4.86 10.30
CA VAL A 139 6.29 4.73 11.26
C VAL A 139 5.16 5.72 10.96
N GLN A 140 5.49 6.98 10.68
CA GLN A 140 4.50 8.00 10.38
C GLN A 140 3.76 7.69 9.07
N THR A 141 4.49 7.34 8.01
CA THR A 141 3.89 7.01 6.72
C THR A 141 3.00 5.77 6.84
N HIS A 142 3.49 4.71 7.47
CA HIS A 142 2.73 3.47 7.67
C HIS A 142 1.43 3.76 8.42
N SER A 143 1.50 4.51 9.53
CA SER A 143 0.29 4.90 10.28
C SER A 143 -0.69 5.73 9.43
N SER A 144 -0.17 6.60 8.55
CA SER A 144 -0.99 7.43 7.68
C SER A 144 -1.78 6.64 6.63
N MET A 145 -1.33 5.43 6.29
CA MET A 145 -2.01 4.53 5.34
C MET A 145 -3.39 4.09 5.85
N GLY A 146 -3.63 4.10 7.17
CA GLY A 146 -4.96 3.83 7.74
C GLY A 146 -6.05 4.83 7.33
N ARG A 147 -5.67 5.98 6.74
CA ARG A 147 -6.64 6.89 6.10
C ARG A 147 -7.14 6.32 4.77
N ALA A 148 -6.25 5.66 4.04
CA ALA A 148 -6.43 5.15 2.69
C ALA A 148 -6.84 3.67 2.63
N ILE A 149 -6.53 2.87 3.66
CA ILE A 149 -6.91 1.46 3.78
C ILE A 149 -7.72 1.32 5.06
N GLN A 150 -8.93 0.76 4.99
CA GLN A 150 -9.81 0.66 6.15
C GLN A 150 -10.52 -0.71 6.21
N PRO A 151 -10.33 -1.50 7.29
CA PRO A 151 -9.34 -1.31 8.36
C PRO A 151 -7.89 -1.60 7.89
N PHE A 152 -6.89 -1.16 8.66
CA PHE A 152 -5.45 -1.30 8.35
C PHE A 152 -4.65 -1.61 9.61
N ALA A 153 -3.44 -2.19 9.46
CA ALA A 153 -2.60 -2.63 10.57
C ALA A 153 -3.32 -3.61 11.52
N CYS A 154 -4.12 -4.51 10.93
CA CYS A 154 -4.87 -5.50 11.68
C CYS A 154 -3.97 -6.69 12.06
N PRO A 155 -4.33 -7.48 13.09
CA PRO A 155 -3.55 -8.66 13.51
C PRO A 155 -3.38 -9.74 12.44
N PHE A 156 -4.12 -9.66 11.34
CA PHE A 156 -4.13 -10.62 10.23
C PHE A 156 -3.47 -10.06 8.96
N ASP A 157 -2.94 -8.84 9.01
CA ASP A 157 -2.18 -8.24 7.92
C ASP A 157 -0.68 -8.29 8.21
N GLY A 158 0.09 -8.73 7.23
CA GLY A 158 1.56 -8.67 7.25
C GLY A 158 2.13 -7.29 6.88
N ASP A 159 1.44 -6.19 7.21
CA ASP A 159 1.76 -4.86 6.71
C ASP A 159 3.22 -4.48 7.02
N THR A 160 3.98 -4.12 5.97
CA THR A 160 5.40 -3.79 6.06
C THR A 160 5.71 -2.58 5.20
N LEU A 161 6.40 -1.59 5.79
CA LEU A 161 6.88 -0.41 5.07
C LEU A 161 8.40 -0.26 5.24
N PHE A 162 9.09 -0.14 4.12
CA PHE A 162 10.51 0.22 4.06
C PHE A 162 10.66 1.72 3.79
N ALA A 163 11.56 2.39 4.50
CA ALA A 163 11.95 3.77 4.17
C ALA A 163 13.43 3.81 3.82
N THR A 164 13.77 4.49 2.72
CA THR A 164 15.14 4.65 2.26
C THR A 164 15.40 6.06 1.78
N SER A 165 16.67 6.48 1.84
CA SER A 165 17.12 7.75 1.30
C SER A 165 18.34 7.59 0.41
N THR A 166 18.40 8.36 -0.68
CA THR A 166 19.61 8.50 -1.50
C THR A 166 20.63 9.50 -0.93
N ASN A 167 20.27 10.22 0.14
CA ASN A 167 21.11 11.23 0.82
C ASN A 167 21.73 12.27 -0.15
N ALA A 168 20.92 12.83 -1.05
CA ALA A 168 21.40 13.72 -2.11
C ALA A 168 21.20 15.21 -1.80
N VAL A 169 20.11 15.58 -1.11
CA VAL A 169 19.76 16.99 -0.85
C VAL A 169 19.58 17.26 0.64
N PRO A 170 20.01 18.41 1.18
CA PRO A 170 19.64 18.81 2.53
C PRO A 170 18.12 18.87 2.69
N LEU A 171 17.62 18.58 3.90
CA LEU A 171 16.22 18.80 4.24
C LEU A 171 16.01 20.30 4.49
N GLU A 172 15.89 21.07 3.42
CA GLU A 172 15.63 22.52 3.44
C GLU A 172 14.20 22.83 3.03
N GLY A 173 13.56 23.78 3.72
CA GLY A 173 12.18 24.19 3.43
C GLY A 173 11.09 23.23 3.93
N LEU A 174 11.48 22.12 4.57
CA LEU A 174 10.59 21.19 5.27
C LEU A 174 11.21 20.82 6.62
N ASP A 175 10.38 20.57 7.63
CA ASP A 175 10.77 19.80 8.81
C ASP A 175 10.44 18.29 8.66
N GLU A 176 10.86 17.46 9.62
CA GLU A 176 10.61 16.01 9.58
C GLU A 176 9.11 15.66 9.59
N ALA A 177 8.28 16.47 10.24
CA ALA A 177 6.84 16.23 10.32
C ALA A 177 6.16 16.53 8.97
N GLU A 178 6.56 17.63 8.32
CA GLU A 178 6.13 18.01 6.98
C GLU A 178 6.59 17.00 5.92
N LEU A 179 7.83 16.51 6.03
CA LEU A 179 8.32 15.41 5.20
C LEU A 179 7.46 14.15 5.37
N GLY A 180 7.13 13.80 6.61
CA GLY A 180 6.26 12.66 6.89
C GLY A 180 4.83 12.84 6.40
N TRP A 181 4.30 14.07 6.40
CA TRP A 181 3.01 14.38 5.78
C TRP A 181 3.08 14.22 4.25
N LEU A 182 4.13 14.77 3.62
CA LEU A 182 4.37 14.65 2.18
C LEU A 182 4.48 13.18 1.74
N ALA A 183 5.18 12.36 2.53
CA ALA A 183 5.31 10.92 2.33
C ALA A 183 3.97 10.18 2.49
N GLY A 184 3.17 10.55 3.50
CA GLY A 184 1.83 10.01 3.68
C GLY A 184 0.89 10.32 2.51
N GLU A 185 0.97 11.53 1.94
CA GLU A 185 0.20 11.89 0.75
C GLU A 185 0.69 11.15 -0.50
N ALA A 186 2.02 11.05 -0.71
CA ALA A 186 2.59 10.26 -1.80
C ALA A 186 2.16 8.78 -1.71
N MET A 187 2.13 8.21 -0.51
CA MET A 187 1.66 6.84 -0.28
C MET A 187 0.16 6.69 -0.56
N TRP A 188 -0.67 7.68 -0.19
CA TRP A 188 -2.08 7.67 -0.55
C TRP A 188 -2.26 7.72 -2.08
N ASP A 189 -1.51 8.56 -2.79
CA ASP A 189 -1.56 8.58 -4.26
C ASP A 189 -1.15 7.25 -4.88
N ALA A 190 -0.11 6.61 -4.33
CA ALA A 190 0.30 5.27 -4.73
C ALA A 190 -0.87 4.27 -4.55
N LEU A 191 -1.53 4.28 -3.39
CA LEU A 191 -2.69 3.44 -3.11
C LEU A 191 -3.88 3.70 -4.04
N LEU A 192 -4.11 4.95 -4.47
CA LEU A 192 -5.17 5.26 -5.44
C LEU A 192 -4.86 4.79 -6.86
N SER A 193 -3.60 4.46 -7.15
CA SER A 193 -3.16 4.00 -8.48
C SER A 193 -3.08 2.46 -8.60
N VAL A 194 -3.48 1.71 -7.57
CA VAL A 194 -3.28 0.24 -7.55
C VAL A 194 -4.25 -0.54 -8.43
N VAL A 195 -5.33 0.09 -8.89
CA VAL A 195 -6.34 -0.51 -9.79
C VAL A 195 -6.23 0.06 -11.20
#